data_AF-A0A920FG28-F1
#
_entry.id   AF-A0A920FG28-F1
#
_cell.length_a   1.000
_cell.length_b   1.000
_cell.length_c   1.000
_cell.angle_alpha   90.00
_cell.angle_beta   90.00
_cell.angle_gamma   90.00
#
_symmetry.space_group_name_H-M   'P 1'
#
loop_
_entity.id
_entity.type
_entity.pdbx_description
1 polymer ?
#
loop_
_entity_poly.entity_id
_entity_poly.type
_entity_poly.pdbx_seq_one_letter_code
_entity_poly.pdbx_strand_id
1 'polypeptide(L)' 'MVCPFHFRWEIKLPSYALLDENLIRLAIYNGFKQQEELIGILFFFGADQHKYYHNLLYKQWNESIQKNKQ' A
#
# COMPACT_ATOMS: atom_id res chain seq x y z
N MET A 1 -3.16 -2.89 42.05
CA MET A 1 -3.35 -1.80 41.06
C MET A 1 -2.47 -2.17 39.87
N VAL A 2 -3.03 -2.91 38.90
CA VAL A 2 -2.29 -3.40 37.72
C VAL A 2 -2.87 -2.66 36.53
N CYS A 3 -2.09 -1.77 35.93
CA CYS A 3 -2.51 -0.97 34.79
C CYS A 3 -2.75 -1.90 33.58
N PRO A 4 -3.93 -1.89 32.94
CA PRO A 4 -4.16 -2.64 31.71
C PRO A 4 -3.67 -1.79 30.54
N PHE A 5 -2.40 -1.94 30.16
CA PHE A 5 -1.92 -1.37 28.89
C PHE A 5 -2.43 -2.24 27.74
N HIS A 6 -3.62 -1.92 27.24
CA HIS A 6 -4.16 -2.41 25.97
C HIS A 6 -3.40 -1.69 24.83
N PHE A 7 -2.16 -2.10 24.60
CA PHE A 7 -1.36 -1.61 23.49
C PHE A 7 -1.76 -2.38 22.22
N ARG A 8 -2.60 -1.77 21.38
CA ARG A 8 -2.95 -2.29 20.06
C ARG A 8 -1.79 -2.05 19.09
N TRP A 9 -0.67 -2.74 19.29
CA TRP A 9 0.46 -2.78 18.36
C TRP A 9 0.26 -3.93 17.36
N GLU A 10 -0.60 -3.77 16.35
CA GLU A 10 -0.67 -4.74 15.24
C GLU A 10 0.40 -4.47 14.15
N ILE A 11 1.41 -3.64 14.44
CA ILE A 11 2.56 -3.47 13.54
C ILE A 11 3.63 -4.47 13.96
N LYS A 12 3.68 -5.59 13.24
CA LYS A 12 4.75 -6.59 13.40
C LYS A 12 6.05 -6.04 12.84
N LEU A 13 7.07 -5.93 13.70
CA LEU A 13 8.43 -5.54 13.32
C LEU A 13 9.17 -6.73 12.68
N PRO A 14 10.10 -6.51 11.74
CA PRO A 14 10.37 -5.23 11.07
C PRO A 14 9.23 -4.85 10.10
N SER A 15 9.02 -3.56 9.89
CA SER A 15 8.06 -3.01 8.93
C SER A 15 8.74 -1.96 8.05
N TYR A 16 8.25 -1.82 6.82
CA TYR A 16 8.83 -0.96 5.80
C TYR A 16 7.80 0.09 5.36
N ALA A 17 8.19 1.36 5.35
CA ALA A 17 7.38 2.45 4.81
C ALA A 17 7.91 2.83 3.43
N LEU A 18 7.03 2.81 2.43
CA LEU A 18 7.33 3.37 1.12
C LEU A 18 6.98 4.85 1.09
N LEU A 19 7.95 5.62 0.61
CA LEU A 19 7.85 7.06 0.46
C LEU A 19 8.04 7.41 -1.02
N ASP A 20 7.30 8.42 -1.46
CA ASP A 20 7.52 9.08 -2.75
C ASP A 20 8.73 10.03 -2.67
N GLU A 21 9.13 10.59 -3.81
CA GLU A 21 10.23 11.58 -3.92
C GLU A 21 10.03 12.78 -2.99
N ASN A 22 8.78 13.15 -2.70
CA ASN A 22 8.41 14.24 -1.79
C ASN A 22 8.34 13.82 -0.31
N LEU A 23 8.87 12.65 0.05
CA LEU A 23 8.77 12.04 1.39
C LEU A 23 7.32 11.80 1.86
N ILE A 24 6.37 11.81 0.94
CA ILE A 24 4.97 11.50 1.22
C ILE A 24 4.81 9.98 1.28
N ARG A 25 4.10 9.50 2.30
CA ARG A 25 3.90 8.07 2.53
C ARG A 25 2.90 7.49 1.52
N LEU A 26 3.34 6.49 0.76
CA LEU A 26 2.51 5.78 -0.20
C LEU A 26 1.91 4.50 0.41
N ALA A 27 2.72 3.69 1.09
CA ALA A 27 2.30 2.41 1.64
C ALA A 27 3.14 2.00 2.86
N ILE A 28 2.58 1.12 3.70
CA ILE A 28 3.28 0.48 4.81
C ILE A 28 3.16 -1.04 4.64
N TYR A 29 4.30 -1.71 4.59
CA TYR A 29 4.39 -3.17 4.57
C TYR A 29 4.81 -3.65 5.95
N ASN A 30 3.89 -4.33 6.63
CA ASN A 30 4.16 -4.92 7.94
C ASN A 30 4.79 -6.30 7.79
N GLY A 31 5.70 -6.63 8.69
CA GLY A 31 6.41 -7.90 8.71
C GLY A 31 7.63 -7.93 7.78
N PHE A 32 8.52 -8.87 8.08
CA PHE A 32 9.71 -9.12 7.28
C PHE A 32 9.34 -9.53 5.86
N LYS A 33 9.98 -8.92 4.88
CA LYS A 33 9.81 -9.21 3.46
C LYS A 33 11.08 -9.81 2.91
N GLN A 34 10.94 -10.82 2.05
CA GLN A 34 12.09 -11.40 1.37
C GLN A 34 12.68 -10.39 0.38
N GLN A 35 13.97 -10.55 0.08
CA GLN A 35 14.69 -9.60 -0.79
C GLN A 35 14.03 -9.47 -2.16
N GLU A 36 13.59 -10.58 -2.75
CA GLU A 36 12.90 -10.60 -4.04
C GLU A 36 11.58 -9.81 -4.01
N GLU A 37 10.77 -9.98 -2.96
CA GLU A 37 9.53 -9.21 -2.77
C GLU A 37 9.83 -7.71 -2.67
N LEU A 38 10.84 -7.32 -1.90
CA LEU A 38 11.23 -5.92 -1.72
C LEU A 38 11.70 -5.30 -3.04
N ILE A 39 12.50 -6.02 -3.83
CA ILE A 39 12.96 -5.54 -5.14
C ILE A 39 11.78 -5.36 -6.09
N GLY A 40 10.83 -6.31 -6.12
CA GLY A 40 9.63 -6.19 -6.94
C GLY A 40 8.79 -4.96 -6.56
N ILE A 41 8.62 -4.73 -5.25
CA ILE A 41 7.94 -3.54 -4.73
C ILE A 41 8.69 -2.27 -5.16
N LEU A 42 10.01 -2.20 -4.94
CA LEU A 42 10.84 -1.06 -5.32
C LEU A 42 10.76 -0.77 -6.82
N PHE A 43 10.81 -1.79 -7.67
CA PHE A 43 10.75 -1.63 -9.12
C PHE A 43 9.37 -1.16 -9.58
N PHE A 44 8.30 -1.70 -8.99
CA PHE A 44 6.93 -1.30 -9.30
C PHE A 44 6.66 0.18 -8.96
N PHE A 45 7.11 0.63 -7.78
CA PHE A 45 6.96 2.02 -7.37
C PHE A 45 7.94 2.95 -8.09
N GLY A 46 9.18 2.53 -8.32
CA GLY A 46 10.20 3.31 -9.03
C GLY A 46 9.89 3.52 -10.52
N ALA A 47 9.18 2.59 -11.16
CA ALA A 47 8.71 2.75 -12.53
C ALA A 47 7.36 3.50 -12.64
N ASP A 48 6.90 4.14 -11.54
CA ASP A 48 5.65 4.92 -11.48
C ASP A 48 4.38 4.14 -11.90
N GLN A 49 4.46 2.81 -11.94
CA GLN A 49 3.36 1.96 -12.41
C GLN A 49 2.12 2.07 -11.53
N HIS A 50 2.31 2.46 -10.26
CA HIS A 50 1.23 2.72 -9.32
C HIS A 50 0.27 3.85 -9.79
N LYS A 51 0.78 4.89 -10.48
CA LYS A 51 -0.02 6.00 -11.01
C LYS A 51 -0.93 5.53 -12.15
N TYR A 52 -0.39 4.71 -13.04
CA TYR A 52 -1.15 4.15 -14.17
C TYR A 52 -2.18 3.13 -13.71
N TYR A 53 -1.82 2.28 -12.76
CA TYR A 53 -2.72 1.27 -12.20
C TYR A 53 -3.94 1.91 -11.52
N HIS A 54 -3.75 3.01 -10.79
CA HIS A 54 -4.85 3.74 -10.15
C HIS A 54 -5.87 4.23 -11.19
N ASN A 55 -5.39 4.78 -12.31
CA ASN A 55 -6.24 5.25 -13.39
C ASN A 55 -7.01 4.11 -14.08
N LEU A 56 -6.40 2.94 -14.22
CA LEU A 56 -7.06 1.76 -14.79
C LEU A 56 -8.20 1.26 -13.88
N LEU A 57 -7.94 1.15 -12.58
CA LEU A 57 -8.96 0.75 -11.61
C LEU A 57 -10.13 1.76 -11.59
N TYR A 58 -9.82 3.06 -11.64
CA TYR A 58 -10.84 4.09 -11.66
C TYR A 58 -11.74 3.99 -12.91
N LYS A 59 -11.15 3.74 -14.08
CA LYS A 59 -11.90 3.51 -15.32
C LYS A 59 -12.83 2.29 -15.21
N GLN A 60 -12.30 1.16 -14.76
CA GLN A 60 -13.09 -0.06 -14.57
C GLN A 60 -14.24 0.14 -13.58
N TRP A 61 -13.99 0.85 -12.49
CA TRP A 61 -15.02 1.22 -11.52
C TRP A 61 -16.12 2.05 -12.18
N ASN A 62 -15.75 3.12 -12.89
CA ASN A 62 -16.72 4.01 -13.54
C ASN A 62 -17.56 3.27 -14.60
N GLU A 63 -16.93 2.40 -15.38
CA GLU A 63 -17.61 1.55 -16.35
C GLU A 63 -18.62 0.61 -15.67
N SER A 64 -18.26 0.01 -14.53
CA SER A 64 -19.18 -0.84 -13.76
C SER A 64 -20.39 -0.08 -13.21
N ILE A 65 -20.21 1.17 -12.74
CA ILE A 65 -21.31 2.02 -12.25
C ILE A 65 -22.24 2.43 -13.39
N GLN A 66 -21.70 2.77 -14.56
CA GLN A 66 -22.48 3.14 -15.74
C GLN A 66 -23.29 1.94 -16.26
N LYS A 67 -22.70 0.74 -16.25
CA LYS A 67 -23.35 -0.50 -16.71
C LYS A 67 -24.49 -0.97 -15.79
N ASN A 68 -24.47 -0.56 -14.52
CA ASN A 68 -25.48 -0.91 -13.51
C ASN A 68 -26.59 0.16 -13.39
N LYS A 69 -26.50 1.25 -14.16
CA LYS A 69 -27.49 2.33 -14.23
C LYS A 69 -28.42 2.23 -15.45
N GLN A 70 -28.19 1.27 -16.33
CA GLN A 70 -29.10 0.87 -17.42
C GLN A 70 -30.03 -0.25 -16.96
#